data_AF-A0A935Z124-F1
#
_entry.id   AF-A0A935Z124-F1
#
_cell.length_a   1.000
_cell.length_b   1.000
_cell.length_c   1.000
_cell.angle_alpha   90.00
_cell.angle_beta   90.00
_cell.angle_gamma   90.00
#
_symmetry.space_group_name_H-M   'P 1'
#
loop_
_entity.id
_entity.type
_entity.pdbx_description
1 polymer ?
#
loop_
_entity_poly.entity_id
_entity_poly.type
_entity_poly.pdbx_seq_one_letter_code
_entity_poly.pdbx_strand_id
1 'polypeptide(L)' 'MWHSAYLAVSAALGLSVDDAEAGILGPLDAEGRAVSAGLRSPERRDRTLALARPLAQVNRAVDAARLQ' A
#
# COMPACT_ATOMS: atom_id res chain seq x y z
N MET A 1 -7.39 7.86 2.33
CA MET A 1 -6.11 8.50 1.96
C MET A 1 -4.86 7.76 2.45
N TRP A 2 -4.86 7.02 3.57
CA TRP A 2 -3.70 6.19 3.97
C TRP A 2 -3.83 4.70 3.59
N HIS A 3 -4.95 4.31 2.94
CA HIS A 3 -5.23 2.93 2.55
C HIS A 3 -4.15 2.31 1.67
N SER A 4 -3.80 2.97 0.56
CA SER A 4 -2.79 2.48 -0.39
C SER A 4 -1.41 2.31 0.26
N ALA A 5 -1.00 3.29 1.07
CA ALA A 5 0.26 3.27 1.81
C ALA A 5 0.29 2.13 2.84
N TYR A 6 -0.77 1.96 3.63
CA TYR A 6 -0.86 0.89 4.62
C TYR A 6 -0.79 -0.49 3.98
N LEU A 7 -1.55 -0.73 2.91
CA LEU A 7 -1.52 -2.01 2.18
C LEU A 7 -0.13 -2.32 1.63
N ALA A 8 0.53 -1.32 1.02
CA ALA A 8 1.85 -1.51 0.45
C ALA A 8 2.93 -1.77 1.51
N VAL A 9 2.90 -1.08 2.65
CA VAL A 9 3.83 -1.31 3.76
C VAL A 9 3.59 -2.67 4.40
N SER A 10 2.33 -3.02 4.69
CA SER A 10 1.97 -4.33 5.26
C SER A 10 2.43 -5.48 4.36
N ALA A 11 2.18 -5.39 3.06
CA ALA A 11 2.64 -6.40 2.09
C ALA A 11 4.18 -6.47 2.01
N ALA A 12 4.88 -5.33 2.08
CA ALA A 12 6.34 -5.30 2.10
C ALA A 12 6.94 -5.93 3.37
N LEU A 13 6.21 -5.89 4.49
CA LEU A 13 6.57 -6.55 5.75
C LEU A 13 6.15 -8.03 5.81
N GLY A 14 5.53 -8.56 4.75
CA GLY A 14 5.09 -9.95 4.66
C GLY A 14 3.75 -10.24 5.33
N LEU A 15 2.96 -9.22 5.65
CA LEU A 15 1.59 -9.40 6.15
C LEU A 15 0.63 -9.70 4.99
N SER A 16 -0.38 -10.53 5.27
CA SER A 16 -1.46 -10.79 4.30
C SER A 16 -2.26 -9.52 4.01
N VAL A 17 -2.62 -9.32 2.75
CA VAL A 17 -3.46 -8.20 2.30
C VAL A 17 -4.85 -8.28 2.93
N ASP A 18 -5.38 -9.49 3.09
CA ASP A 18 -6.72 -9.70 3.65
C ASP A 18 -6.77 -9.32 5.14
N ASP A 19 -5.72 -9.64 5.90
CA ASP A 19 -5.60 -9.26 7.32
C ASP A 19 -5.49 -7.73 7.47
N ALA A 20 -4.74 -7.08 6.57
CA ALA A 20 -4.59 -5.63 6.53
C ALA A 20 -5.91 -4.91 6.22
N GLU A 21 -6.73 -5.47 5.33
CA GLU A 21 -8.05 -4.95 4.97
C GLU A 21 -9.08 -5.16 6.10
N ALA A 22 -9.09 -6.35 6.70
CA ALA A 22 -10.05 -6.71 7.75
C ALA A 22 -9.75 -6.04 9.11
N GLY A 23 -8.48 -5.79 9.42
CA GLY A 23 -8.08 -5.38 10.77
C GLY A 23 -8.21 -3.89 11.09
N ILE A 24 -7.97 -2.98 10.13
CA ILE A 24 -7.72 -1.56 10.46
C ILE A 24 -8.33 -0.55 9.48
N LEU A 25 -8.47 -0.92 8.21
CA LEU A 25 -8.68 0.06 7.14
C LEU A 25 -10.14 0.49 6.92
N GLY A 26 -11.12 -0.31 7.34
CA GLY A 26 -12.52 -0.10 6.92
C GLY A 26 -12.67 -0.16 5.39
N PRO A 27 -13.77 0.37 4.81
CA PRO A 27 -13.96 0.35 3.36
C PRO A 27 -12.84 1.06 2.62
N LEU A 28 -12.19 0.36 1.69
CA LEU A 28 -11.10 0.92 0.88
C LEU A 28 -11.62 2.03 -0.04
N ASP A 29 -10.85 3.11 -0.15
CA ASP A 29 -11.01 4.10 -1.21
C ASP A 29 -10.57 3.55 -2.60
N ALA A 30 -10.77 4.31 -3.67
CA ALA A 30 -10.47 3.85 -5.03
C ALA A 30 -8.98 3.48 -5.22
N GLU A 31 -8.08 4.21 -4.58
CA GLU A 31 -6.64 3.95 -4.64
C GLU A 31 -6.27 2.70 -3.84
N GLY A 32 -6.83 2.56 -2.63
CA GLY A 32 -6.69 1.35 -1.81
C GLY A 32 -7.14 0.10 -2.56
N ARG A 33 -8.30 0.15 -3.25
CA ARG A 33 -8.80 -0.97 -4.07
C ARG A 33 -7.87 -1.30 -5.24
N ALA A 34 -7.28 -0.30 -5.91
CA ALA A 34 -6.36 -0.52 -7.01
C ALA A 34 -5.05 -1.20 -6.54
N VAL A 35 -4.48 -0.76 -5.42
CA VAL A 35 -3.29 -1.38 -4.82
C VAL A 35 -3.59 -2.80 -4.36
N SER A 36 -4.69 -2.97 -3.64
CA SER A 36 -5.24 -4.26 -3.19
C SER A 36 -5.39 -5.27 -4.33
N ALA A 37 -5.96 -4.85 -5.47
CA ALA A 37 -6.07 -5.68 -6.67
C ALA A 37 -4.70 -6.01 -7.30
N GLY A 38 -3.81 -5.02 -7.41
CA GLY A 38 -2.47 -5.22 -7.97
C GLY A 38 -1.59 -6.15 -7.12
N LEU A 39 -1.70 -6.09 -5.79
CA LEU A 39 -1.00 -6.99 -4.87
C LEU A 39 -1.47 -8.46 -5.00
N ARG A 40 -2.74 -8.68 -5.34
CA ARG A 40 -3.30 -10.00 -5.62
C ARG A 40 -3.06 -10.48 -7.06
N SER A 41 -2.47 -9.66 -7.93
CA SER A 41 -2.17 -10.06 -9.31
C SER A 41 -1.18 -11.23 -9.33
N PRO A 42 -1.39 -12.25 -10.20
CA PRO A 42 -0.41 -13.31 -10.41
C PRO A 42 0.88 -12.80 -11.06
N GLU A 43 0.82 -11.66 -11.76
CA GLU A 43 1.95 -11.06 -12.44
C GLU A 43 2.87 -10.32 -11.48
N ARG A 44 4.17 -10.67 -11.51
CA ARG A 44 5.19 -10.03 -10.65
C ARG A 44 5.25 -8.52 -10.87
N ARG A 45 5.13 -8.09 -12.13
CA ARG A 45 5.17 -6.67 -12.52
C ARG A 45 4.08 -5.86 -11.83
N ASP A 46 2.86 -6.37 -11.83
CA ASP A 46 1.71 -5.67 -11.25
C ASP A 46 1.86 -5.54 -9.74
N ARG A 47 2.32 -6.60 -9.07
CA ARG A 47 2.65 -6.55 -7.64
C ARG A 47 3.72 -5.50 -7.34
N THR A 48 4.78 -5.45 -8.15
CA THR A 48 5.83 -4.43 -8.00
C THR A 48 5.30 -3.02 -8.19
N LEU A 49 4.45 -2.78 -9.19
CA LEU A 49 3.86 -1.46 -9.44
C LEU A 49 2.89 -1.04 -8.31
N ALA A 50 2.11 -1.99 -7.79
CA ALA A 50 1.20 -1.76 -6.67
C ALA A 50 1.96 -1.35 -5.38
N LEU A 51 3.20 -1.84 -5.19
CA LEU A 51 4.06 -1.46 -4.08
C LEU A 51 4.81 -0.14 -4.32
N ALA A 52 5.40 0.03 -5.50
CA ALA A 52 6.39 1.08 -5.75
C ALA A 52 5.82 2.49 -5.56
N ARG A 53 4.63 2.75 -6.10
CA ARG A 53 4.03 4.10 -6.07
C ARG A 53 3.63 4.53 -4.64
N PRO A 54 2.89 3.72 -3.85
CA PRO A 54 2.57 4.08 -2.47
C PRO A 54 3.82 4.21 -1.58
N LEU A 55 4.80 3.31 -1.71
CA LEU A 55 6.03 3.40 -0.92
C LEU A 55 6.84 4.66 -1.23
N ALA A 56 6.91 5.08 -2.50
CA ALA A 56 7.56 6.33 -2.88
C ALA A 56 6.83 7.58 -2.34
N GLN A 57 5.51 7.53 -2.16
CA GLN A 57 4.77 8.60 -1.50
C GLN A 57 5.07 8.64 0.01
N VAL A 58 5.10 7.47 0.67
CA VAL A 58 5.47 7.36 2.09
C VAL A 58 6.88 7.92 2.32
N ASN A 59 7.86 7.52 1.50
CA ASN A 59 9.23 8.03 1.64
C ASN A 59 9.29 9.56 1.53
N ARG A 60 8.60 10.14 0.54
CA ARG A 60 8.53 11.61 0.39
C ARG A 60 7.87 12.30 1.58
N ALA A 61 6.81 11.71 2.15
CA ALA A 61 6.15 12.27 3.32
C ALA A 61 7.07 12.23 4.56
N VAL A 62 7.81 11.13 4.75
CA VAL A 62 8.81 11.00 5.82
C VAL A 62 9.93 12.00 5.66
N ASP A 63 10.47 12.16 4.44
CA ASP A 63 11.54 13.11 4.16
C ASP A 63 11.08 14.55 4.39
N ALA A 64 9.84 14.90 4.00
CA ALA A 64 9.27 16.21 4.28
C ALA A 64 9.10 16.47 5.79
N ALA A 65 8.71 15.45 6.56
CA ALA A 65 8.55 15.58 8.01
C ALA A 65 9.88 15.75 8.76
N ARG A 66 11.00 15.26 8.22
CA ARG A 66 12.35 15.44 8.80
C ARG A 66 12.92 16.85 8.63
N LEU A 67 12.40 17.61 7.67
CA LEU A 67 12.85 18.96 7.34
C LEU A 67 12.03 20.05 8.08
N GLN A 68 11.08 19.66 8.91
CA GLN A 68 10.25 20.53 9.76
C GLN A 68 10.81 20.55 11.19
#